data_AF-A0A816BSX1-F1
#
_entry.id   AF-A0A816BSX1-F1
#
_cell.length_a   1.000
_cell.length_b   1.000
_cell.length_c   1.000
_cell.angle_alpha   90.00
_cell.angle_beta   90.00
_cell.angle_gamma   90.00
#
_symmetry.space_group_name_H-M   'P 1'
#
loop_
_entity.id
_entity.type
_entity.pdbx_description
1 polymer ?
#
loop_
_entity_poly.entity_id
_entity_poly.type
_entity_poly.pdbx_seq_one_letter_code
_entity_poly.pdbx_strand_id
1 'polypeptide(L)'
;MFVLKHLLHFGNVKDHLMILFGIFAAAVYAIGHLLFVRLFGELVSLFVSRVSTVQCFDYDPVKQTSNNTLDKETFHKNVSAKVTQLTVISLVQIVTSYLKYVSCDLSAARLANHMRARLLQATFAINISYFDTTDISINNLFENIATVQSGIGWTSSVTLSAIIFVIGSLILALFTDWKLTLIVIIGEPLS
;
A
#
# COMPACT_ATOMS: atom_id res chain seq x y z
N MET A 1 -19.79 -9.96 6.00
CA MET A 1 -19.96 -9.51 4.60
C MET A 1 -21.37 -9.00 4.28
N PHE A 2 -22.45 -9.63 4.77
CA PHE A 2 -23.85 -9.20 4.53
C PHE A 2 -24.20 -7.82 5.12
N VAL A 3 -23.70 -7.48 6.32
CA VAL A 3 -23.95 -6.20 6.99
C VAL A 3 -23.29 -5.01 6.25
N LEU A 4 -22.11 -5.22 5.67
CA LEU A 4 -21.38 -4.20 4.91
C LEU A 4 -22.12 -3.80 3.62
N LYS A 5 -22.73 -4.79 2.95
CA LYS A 5 -23.52 -4.57 1.72
C LYS A 5 -24.81 -3.79 2.00
N HIS A 6 -25.44 -4.03 3.15
CA HIS A 6 -26.64 -3.32 3.59
C HIS A 6 -26.35 -1.88 4.02
N LEU A 7 -25.16 -1.61 4.58
CA LEU A 7 -24.71 -0.25 4.93
C LEU A 7 -24.35 0.59 3.68
N LEU A 8 -23.75 -0.04 2.66
CA LEU A 8 -23.33 0.62 1.41
C LEU A 8 -24.46 0.86 0.41
N HIS A 9 -25.58 0.14 0.52
CA HIS A 9 -26.72 0.29 -0.40
C HIS A 9 -27.42 1.66 -0.30
N PHE A 10 -27.23 2.39 0.80
CA PHE A 10 -27.76 3.74 0.97
C PHE A 10 -26.88 4.85 0.36
N GLY A 11 -25.73 4.49 -0.24
CA GLY A 11 -24.83 5.45 -0.88
C GLY A 11 -25.36 5.90 -2.23
N ASN A 12 -25.32 7.21 -2.48
CA ASN A 12 -25.62 7.77 -3.79
C ASN A 12 -24.64 7.21 -4.84
N VAL A 13 -25.02 7.25 -6.13
CA VAL A 13 -24.17 6.79 -7.26
C VAL A 13 -22.75 7.38 -7.22
N LYS A 14 -22.61 8.61 -6.70
CA LYS A 14 -21.33 9.31 -6.52
C LYS A 14 -20.41 8.66 -5.47
N ASP A 15 -20.96 8.05 -4.42
CA ASP A 15 -20.18 7.39 -3.37
C ASP A 15 -19.65 6.05 -3.86
N HIS A 16 -20.46 5.33 -4.64
CA HIS A 16 -20.02 4.08 -5.28
C HIS A 16 -18.88 4.32 -6.28
N LEU A 17 -18.95 5.42 -7.06
CA LEU A 17 -17.89 5.80 -8.00
C LEU A 17 -16.58 6.16 -7.27
N MET A 18 -16.65 6.91 -6.16
CA MET A 18 -15.48 7.25 -5.36
C MET A 18 -14.80 6.03 -4.74
N ILE A 19 -15.57 5.05 -4.28
CA ILE A 19 -15.04 3.80 -3.74
C ILE A 19 -14.35 2.98 -4.84
N LEU A 20 -14.98 2.84 -6.01
CA LEU A 20 -14.41 2.10 -7.13
C LEU A 20 -13.09 2.72 -7.62
N PHE A 21 -13.06 4.05 -7.71
CA PHE A 21 -11.86 4.81 -8.01
C PHE A 21 -10.75 4.60 -6.97
N GLY A 22 -11.09 4.59 -5.67
CA GLY A 22 -10.15 4.29 -4.60
C GLY A 22 -9.56 2.87 -4.68
N ILE A 23 -10.37 1.88 -5.04
CA ILE A 23 -9.92 0.48 -5.24
C ILE A 23 -8.95 0.40 -6.42
N PHE A 24 -9.26 1.07 -7.53
CA PHE A 24 -8.37 1.13 -8.69
C PHE A 24 -7.02 1.77 -8.34
N ALA A 25 -7.04 2.92 -7.65
CA ALA A 25 -5.82 3.59 -7.18
C ALA A 25 -5.02 2.70 -6.19
N ALA A 26 -5.69 1.96 -5.32
CA ALA A 26 -5.05 1.02 -4.39
C ALA A 26 -4.31 -0.12 -5.11
N ALA A 27 -4.89 -0.65 -6.20
CA ALA A 27 -4.27 -1.68 -7.02
C ALA A 27 -3.01 -1.15 -7.75
N VAL A 28 -3.12 0.04 -8.37
CA VAL A 28 -1.98 0.70 -9.04
C VAL A 28 -0.83 0.96 -8.05
N TYR A 29 -1.15 1.43 -6.84
CA TYR A 29 -0.16 1.65 -5.79
C TYR A 29 0.56 0.35 -5.38
N ALA A 30 -0.19 -0.74 -5.15
CA ALA A 30 0.38 -2.03 -4.74
C ALA A 30 1.30 -2.62 -5.81
N ILE A 31 0.88 -2.59 -7.08
CA ILE A 31 1.70 -3.05 -8.21
C ILE A 31 2.95 -2.18 -8.35
N GLY A 32 2.81 -0.85 -8.22
CA GLY A 32 3.94 0.07 -8.22
C GLY A 32 4.95 -0.25 -7.11
N HIS A 33 4.47 -0.69 -5.93
CA HIS A 33 5.35 -1.06 -4.82
C HIS A 33 6.12 -2.35 -5.09
N LEU A 34 5.50 -3.35 -5.72
CA LEU A 34 6.18 -4.56 -6.16
C LEU A 34 7.24 -4.27 -7.23
N LEU A 35 6.91 -3.41 -8.19
CA LEU A 35 7.83 -2.97 -9.25
C LEU A 35 9.04 -2.23 -8.65
N PHE A 36 8.82 -1.38 -7.65
CA PHE A 36 9.88 -0.67 -6.93
C PHE A 36 10.86 -1.66 -6.28
N VAL A 37 10.35 -2.63 -5.52
CA VAL A 37 11.19 -3.65 -4.85
C VAL A 37 12.03 -4.43 -5.87
N ARG A 38 11.45 -4.80 -7.02
CA ARG A 38 12.17 -5.50 -8.09
C ARG A 38 13.32 -4.66 -8.67
N LEU A 39 13.03 -3.42 -9.07
CA LEU A 39 14.05 -2.54 -9.66
C LEU A 39 15.16 -2.19 -8.67
N PHE A 40 14.81 -2.06 -7.40
CA PHE A 40 15.78 -1.89 -6.33
C PHE A 40 16.70 -3.11 -6.22
N GLY A 41 16.16 -4.33 -6.32
CA GLY A 41 16.95 -5.56 -6.38
C GLY A 41 17.92 -5.59 -7.56
N GLU A 42 17.47 -5.19 -8.75
CA GLU A 42 18.35 -5.07 -9.94
C GLU A 42 19.45 -4.03 -9.72
N LEU A 43 19.14 -2.88 -9.12
CA LEU A 43 20.12 -1.86 -8.79
C LEU A 43 21.19 -2.39 -7.81
N VAL A 44 20.77 -3.12 -6.77
CA VAL A 44 21.70 -3.76 -5.82
C VAL A 44 22.59 -4.78 -6.53
N SER A 45 22.04 -5.57 -7.45
CA SER A 45 22.83 -6.56 -8.20
C SER A 45 23.95 -5.91 -9.06
N LEU A 46 23.71 -4.73 -9.63
CA LEU A 46 24.72 -3.96 -10.36
C LEU A 46 25.87 -3.55 -9.44
N PHE A 47 25.56 -3.08 -8.23
CA PHE A 47 26.58 -2.73 -7.24
C PHE A 47 27.38 -3.96 -6.79
N VAL A 48 26.71 -5.08 -6.52
CA VAL A 48 27.37 -6.34 -6.14
C VAL A 48 28.30 -6.83 -7.25
N SER A 49 27.86 -6.79 -8.51
CA SER A 49 28.70 -7.17 -9.66
C SER A 49 29.96 -6.29 -9.75
N ARG A 50 29.82 -4.97 -9.53
CA ARG A 50 30.97 -4.05 -9.57
C ARG A 50 31.96 -4.30 -8.43
N VAL A 51 31.48 -4.67 -7.24
CA VAL A 51 32.36 -5.03 -6.12
C VAL A 51 33.10 -6.34 -6.43
N SER A 52 32.41 -7.35 -6.95
CA SER A 52 33.04 -8.64 -7.29
C SER A 52 34.14 -8.52 -8.35
N THR A 53 33.98 -7.67 -9.38
CA THR A 53 35.02 -7.48 -10.41
C THR A 53 36.27 -6.77 -9.89
N VAL A 54 36.16 -5.98 -8.82
CA VAL A 54 37.30 -5.34 -8.15
C VAL A 54 38.04 -6.32 -7.24
N GLN A 55 37.39 -7.40 -6.80
CA GLN A 55 37.97 -8.40 -5.89
C GLN A 55 38.65 -9.58 -6.60
N CYS A 56 38.52 -9.71 -7.93
CA CYS A 56 39.27 -10.71 -8.70
C CYS A 56 40.73 -10.25 -8.91
N PHE A 57 41.66 -10.91 -8.21
CA PHE A 57 43.11 -10.80 -8.41
C PHE A 57 43.53 -11.43 -9.75
N ASP A 58 43.49 -10.68 -10.84
CA ASP A 58 44.35 -10.91 -12.00
C ASP A 58 44.94 -9.56 -12.44
N TYR A 59 46.19 -9.31 -12.06
CA TYR A 59 46.87 -8.02 -12.19
C TYR A 59 47.57 -7.93 -13.55
N ASP A 60 46.89 -7.33 -14.52
CA ASP A 60 47.44 -7.03 -15.84
C ASP A 60 47.29 -5.51 -16.12
N PRO A 61 48.32 -4.68 -15.83
CA PRO A 61 48.16 -3.23 -15.63
C PRO A 61 47.75 -2.44 -16.88
N VAL A 62 48.04 -2.95 -18.08
CA VAL A 62 47.80 -2.25 -19.36
C VAL A 62 46.40 -2.51 -19.92
N LYS A 63 45.86 -3.73 -19.78
CA LYS A 63 44.49 -4.06 -20.23
C LYS A 63 43.44 -3.59 -19.23
N GLN A 64 43.77 -3.57 -17.94
CA GLN A 64 42.88 -3.01 -16.91
C GLN A 64 42.63 -1.53 -17.14
N THR A 65 43.61 -0.70 -17.51
CA THR A 65 43.40 0.75 -17.58
C THR A 65 42.38 1.14 -18.67
N SER A 66 42.40 0.48 -19.83
CA SER A 66 41.43 0.72 -20.91
C SER A 66 40.08 0.03 -20.67
N ASN A 67 40.07 -1.17 -20.07
CA ASN A 67 38.82 -1.87 -19.77
C ASN A 67 38.10 -1.24 -18.56
N ASN A 68 38.85 -0.72 -17.59
CA ASN A 68 38.30 -0.09 -16.39
C ASN A 68 37.65 1.25 -16.68
N THR A 69 38.11 2.02 -17.67
CA THR A 69 37.46 3.27 -18.06
C THR A 69 36.13 2.99 -18.77
N LEU A 70 36.12 2.07 -19.74
CA LEU A 70 34.92 1.66 -20.47
C LEU A 70 33.87 0.96 -19.56
N ASP A 71 34.32 0.13 -18.62
CA ASP A 71 33.45 -0.55 -17.66
C ASP A 71 32.87 0.41 -16.61
N LYS A 72 33.65 1.41 -16.17
CA LYS A 72 33.14 2.49 -15.29
C LYS A 72 32.05 3.30 -15.98
N GLU A 73 32.24 3.71 -17.23
CA GLU A 73 31.23 4.46 -17.99
C GLU A 73 29.94 3.67 -18.17
N THR A 74 30.05 2.38 -18.52
CA THR A 74 28.91 1.48 -18.67
C THR A 74 28.16 1.29 -17.35
N PHE A 75 28.88 1.13 -16.25
CA PHE A 75 28.31 1.05 -14.90
C PHE A 75 27.56 2.33 -14.52
N HIS A 76 28.19 3.51 -14.68
CA HIS A 76 27.55 4.79 -14.39
C HIS A 76 26.29 5.01 -15.22
N LYS A 77 26.30 4.60 -16.50
CA LYS A 77 25.12 4.68 -17.38
C LYS A 77 23.98 3.76 -16.90
N ASN A 78 24.29 2.52 -16.51
CA ASN A 78 23.27 1.57 -16.04
C ASN A 78 22.68 1.97 -14.68
N VAL A 79 23.54 2.42 -13.75
CA VAL A 79 23.10 2.90 -12.44
C VAL A 79 22.25 4.15 -12.57
N SER A 80 22.68 5.15 -13.36
CA SER A 80 21.91 6.38 -13.56
C SER A 80 20.54 6.08 -14.19
N ALA A 81 20.46 5.20 -15.19
CA ALA A 81 19.20 4.77 -15.78
C ALA A 81 18.26 4.11 -14.76
N LYS A 82 18.76 3.19 -13.93
CA LYS A 82 17.96 2.51 -12.90
C LYS A 82 17.50 3.45 -11.79
N VAL A 83 18.36 4.36 -11.35
CA VAL A 83 18.01 5.38 -10.36
C VAL A 83 16.92 6.31 -10.90
N THR A 84 17.02 6.77 -12.15
CA THR A 84 15.96 7.59 -12.77
C THR A 84 14.62 6.85 -12.83
N GLN A 85 14.60 5.56 -13.18
CA GLN A 85 13.38 4.75 -13.18
C GLN A 85 12.75 4.68 -11.78
N LEU A 86 13.56 4.42 -10.75
CA LEU A 86 13.11 4.38 -9.36
C LEU A 86 12.51 5.73 -8.92
N THR A 87 13.15 6.85 -9.27
CA THR A 87 12.64 8.19 -8.95
C THR A 87 11.27 8.45 -9.57
N VAL A 88 11.08 8.10 -10.85
CA VAL A 88 9.80 8.28 -11.56
C VAL A 88 8.69 7.45 -10.91
N ILE A 89 8.98 6.18 -10.57
CA ILE A 89 7.99 5.30 -9.93
C ILE A 89 7.60 5.81 -8.55
N SER A 90 8.58 6.23 -7.73
CA SER A 90 8.30 6.79 -6.40
C SER A 90 7.42 8.04 -6.48
N LEU A 91 7.63 8.91 -7.48
CA LEU A 91 6.79 10.09 -7.68
C LEU A 91 5.35 9.70 -8.00
N VAL A 92 5.15 8.73 -8.90
CA VAL A 92 3.81 8.20 -9.24
C VAL A 92 3.13 7.57 -8.03
N GLN A 93 3.89 6.88 -7.16
CA GLN A 93 3.37 6.28 -5.94
C GLN A 93 2.91 7.32 -4.92
N ILE A 94 3.64 8.42 -4.76
CA ILE A 94 3.23 9.52 -3.87
C ILE A 94 1.88 10.08 -4.33
N VAL A 95 1.73 10.37 -5.62
CA VAL A 95 0.48 10.89 -6.18
C VAL A 95 -0.67 9.89 -6.02
N THR A 96 -0.44 8.62 -6.38
CA THR A 96 -1.46 7.57 -6.32
C THR A 96 -1.89 7.27 -4.87
N SER A 97 -0.94 7.25 -3.93
CA SER A 97 -1.22 7.03 -2.52
C SER A 97 -2.06 8.16 -1.92
N TYR A 98 -1.75 9.41 -2.24
CA TYR A 98 -2.54 10.56 -1.80
C TYR A 98 -3.98 10.46 -2.31
N LEU A 99 -4.15 10.18 -3.61
CA LEU A 99 -5.46 10.06 -4.24
C LEU A 99 -6.30 8.92 -3.66
N LYS A 100 -5.65 7.78 -3.39
CA LYS A 100 -6.23 6.62 -2.71
C LYS A 100 -6.74 7.00 -1.31
N TYR A 101 -5.91 7.64 -0.49
CA TYR A 101 -6.27 8.01 0.88
C TYR A 101 -7.40 9.05 0.92
N VAL A 102 -7.31 10.10 0.12
CA VAL A 102 -8.34 11.16 0.07
C VAL A 102 -9.69 10.60 -0.39
N SER A 103 -9.70 9.71 -1.38
CA SER A 103 -10.96 9.11 -1.88
C SER A 103 -11.63 8.24 -0.82
N CYS A 104 -10.86 7.42 -0.11
CA CYS A 104 -11.39 6.57 0.96
C CYS A 104 -11.87 7.39 2.17
N ASP A 105 -11.09 8.40 2.58
CA ASP A 105 -11.44 9.24 3.72
C ASP A 105 -12.69 10.10 3.46
N LEU A 106 -12.79 10.68 2.27
CA LEU A 106 -13.99 11.44 1.88
C LEU A 106 -15.25 10.55 1.84
N SER A 107 -15.11 9.32 1.35
CA SER A 107 -16.21 8.34 1.34
C SER A 107 -16.63 7.95 2.76
N ALA A 108 -15.65 7.75 3.66
CA ALA A 108 -15.91 7.45 5.06
C ALA A 108 -16.58 8.63 5.78
N ALA A 109 -16.16 9.87 5.51
CA ALA A 109 -16.74 11.08 6.09
C ALA A 109 -18.22 11.26 5.68
N ARG A 110 -18.55 11.01 4.42
CA ARG A 110 -19.96 11.04 3.95
C ARG A 110 -20.82 10.01 4.65
N LEU A 111 -20.31 8.77 4.77
CA LEU A 111 -21.00 7.70 5.47
C LEU A 111 -21.22 8.05 6.95
N ALA A 112 -20.19 8.59 7.61
CA ALA A 112 -20.29 9.02 9.00
C ALA A 112 -21.31 10.13 9.21
N ASN A 113 -21.36 11.12 8.32
CA ASN A 113 -22.36 12.19 8.39
C ASN A 113 -23.79 11.65 8.26
N HIS A 114 -24.02 10.68 7.39
CA HIS A 114 -25.31 10.02 7.26
C HIS A 114 -25.68 9.23 8.52
N MET A 115 -24.71 8.51 9.10
CA MET A 115 -24.92 7.82 10.39
C MET A 115 -25.24 8.79 11.52
N ARG A 116 -24.53 9.92 11.62
CA ARG A 116 -24.79 10.97 12.61
C ARG A 116 -26.19 11.57 12.46
N ALA A 117 -26.63 11.84 11.23
CA ALA A 117 -27.97 12.37 10.97
C ALA A 117 -29.07 11.40 11.43
N ARG A 118 -28.93 10.10 11.12
CA ARG A 118 -29.87 9.06 11.58
C ARG A 118 -29.82 8.85 13.09
N LEU A 119 -28.64 8.89 13.68
CA LEU A 119 -28.47 8.79 15.13
C LEU A 119 -29.22 9.93 15.82
N LEU A 120 -29.03 11.18 15.36
CA LEU A 120 -29.74 12.34 15.90
C LEU A 120 -31.26 12.22 15.75
N GLN A 121 -31.74 11.81 14.59
CA GLN A 121 -33.18 11.58 14.37
C GLN A 121 -33.74 10.51 15.32
N ALA A 122 -33.01 9.42 15.54
CA ALA A 122 -33.40 8.37 16.48
C ALA A 122 -33.37 8.89 17.93
N THR A 123 -32.35 9.65 18.31
CA THR A 123 -32.21 10.23 19.67
C THR A 123 -33.40 11.12 20.02
N PHE A 124 -33.90 11.94 19.09
CA PHE A 124 -35.07 12.79 19.34
C PHE A 124 -36.39 12.01 19.43
N ALA A 125 -36.44 10.77 18.92
CA ALA A 125 -37.63 9.92 18.97
C ALA A 125 -37.70 9.01 20.22
N ILE A 126 -36.66 9.02 21.07
CA ILE A 126 -36.57 8.17 22.26
C ILE A 126 -37.29 8.85 23.45
N ASN A 127 -38.06 8.07 24.21
CA ASN A 127 -38.74 8.54 25.43
C ASN A 127 -37.76 8.80 26.57
N ILE A 128 -38.03 9.82 27.40
CA ILE A 128 -37.14 10.23 28.51
C ILE A 128 -36.88 9.10 29.53
N SER A 129 -37.85 8.20 29.75
CA SER A 129 -37.72 7.07 30.68
C SER A 129 -36.70 6.01 30.21
N TYR A 130 -36.38 5.96 28.92
CA TYR A 130 -35.31 5.10 28.40
C TYR A 130 -33.93 5.67 28.75
N PHE A 131 -33.82 6.98 28.95
CA PHE A 131 -32.56 7.64 29.27
C PHE A 131 -32.09 7.35 30.70
N ASP A 132 -33.02 7.19 31.65
CA ASP A 132 -32.71 6.85 33.05
C ASP A 132 -32.33 5.37 33.27
N THR A 133 -32.67 4.49 32.32
CA THR A 133 -32.47 3.04 32.46
C THR A 133 -31.26 2.51 31.68
N THR A 134 -30.65 3.34 30.82
CA THR A 134 -29.57 2.93 29.94
C THR A 134 -28.27 3.64 30.30
N ASP A 135 -27.22 2.91 30.69
CA ASP A 135 -25.87 3.46 30.92
C ASP A 135 -25.15 3.93 29.64
N ILE A 136 -25.80 3.82 28.48
CA ILE A 136 -25.20 4.16 27.18
C ILE A 136 -25.43 5.65 26.89
N SER A 137 -24.41 6.46 27.19
CA SER A 137 -24.39 7.88 26.83
C SER A 137 -24.46 8.07 25.31
N ILE A 138 -25.25 9.05 24.85
CA ILE A 138 -25.29 9.49 23.44
C ILE A 138 -23.87 9.82 22.92
N ASN A 139 -23.02 10.37 23.79
CA ASN A 139 -21.63 10.68 23.46
C ASN A 139 -20.84 9.43 23.02
N ASN A 140 -21.04 8.28 23.70
CA ASN A 140 -20.39 7.02 23.36
C ASN A 140 -20.82 6.51 21.98
N LEU A 141 -22.08 6.75 21.57
CA LEU A 141 -22.56 6.41 20.24
C LEU A 141 -21.90 7.27 19.15
N PHE A 142 -21.68 8.57 19.41
CA PHE A 142 -20.95 9.44 18.48
C PHE A 142 -19.47 9.06 18.37
N GLU A 143 -18.83 8.71 19.48
CA GLU A 143 -17.46 8.20 19.49
C GLU A 143 -17.35 6.89 18.69
N ASN A 144 -18.28 5.96 18.89
CA ASN A 144 -18.33 4.71 18.13
C ASN A 144 -18.46 4.96 16.62
N ILE A 145 -19.26 5.95 16.20
CA ILE A 145 -19.35 6.35 14.77
C ILE A 145 -18.00 6.90 14.27
N ALA A 146 -17.29 7.69 15.08
CA ALA A 146 -15.99 8.22 14.71
C ALA A 146 -14.93 7.11 14.56
N THR A 147 -14.94 6.10 15.43
CA THR A 147 -14.08 4.92 15.32
C THR A 147 -14.39 4.10 14.07
N VAL A 148 -15.68 3.92 13.75
CA VAL A 148 -16.11 3.27 12.52
C VAL A 148 -15.67 4.08 11.29
N GLN A 149 -15.77 5.40 11.34
CA GLN A 149 -15.30 6.29 10.26
C GLN A 149 -13.81 6.13 10.01
N SER A 150 -12.97 6.19 11.04
CA SER A 150 -11.51 6.06 10.89
C SER A 150 -11.10 4.65 10.45
N GLY A 151 -11.82 3.62 10.91
CA GLY A 151 -11.66 2.24 10.43
C GLY A 151 -11.99 2.08 8.95
N ILE A 152 -13.09 2.68 8.48
CA ILE A 152 -13.50 2.59 7.07
C ILE A 152 -12.66 3.49 6.17
N GLY A 153 -12.18 4.65 6.62
CA GLY A 153 -11.40 5.57 5.80
C GLY A 153 -9.97 5.08 5.57
N TRP A 154 -9.12 5.29 6.57
CA TRP A 154 -7.69 4.99 6.49
C TRP A 154 -7.41 3.49 6.46
N THR A 155 -7.93 2.77 7.46
CA THR A 155 -7.54 1.37 7.69
C THR A 155 -7.98 0.47 6.56
N SER A 156 -9.21 0.61 6.06
CA SER A 156 -9.69 -0.22 4.93
C SER A 156 -8.82 -0.09 3.67
N SER A 157 -8.36 1.13 3.39
CA SER A 157 -7.52 1.45 2.24
C SER A 157 -6.13 0.83 2.34
N VAL A 158 -5.55 0.83 3.54
CA VAL A 158 -4.27 0.18 3.81
C VAL A 158 -4.41 -1.34 3.75
N THR A 159 -5.44 -1.91 4.38
CA THR A 159 -5.68 -3.35 4.39
C THR A 159 -5.85 -3.91 2.98
N LEU A 160 -6.62 -3.23 2.12
CA LEU A 160 -6.81 -3.68 0.74
C LEU A 160 -5.49 -3.68 -0.05
N SER A 161 -4.71 -2.60 0.03
CA SER A 161 -3.39 -2.53 -0.61
C SER A 161 -2.43 -3.58 -0.04
N ALA A 162 -2.47 -3.84 1.26
CA ALA A 162 -1.63 -4.84 1.91
C ALA A 162 -1.96 -6.26 1.43
N ILE A 163 -3.23 -6.61 1.28
CA ILE A 163 -3.64 -7.92 0.74
C ILE A 163 -3.13 -8.10 -0.69
N ILE A 164 -3.32 -7.09 -1.55
CA ILE A 164 -2.84 -7.13 -2.95
C ILE A 164 -1.31 -7.25 -2.98
N PHE A 165 -0.62 -6.49 -2.11
CA PHE A 165 0.82 -6.52 -2.01
C PHE A 165 1.34 -7.89 -1.56
N VAL A 166 0.78 -8.48 -0.50
CA VAL A 166 1.19 -9.79 0.02
C VAL A 166 0.99 -10.89 -1.03
N ILE A 167 -0.15 -10.88 -1.72
CA ILE A 167 -0.42 -11.85 -2.80
C ILE A 167 0.57 -11.63 -3.95
N GLY A 168 0.75 -10.39 -4.39
CA GLY A 168 1.63 -10.07 -5.50
C GLY A 168 3.12 -10.31 -5.20
N SER A 169 3.57 -10.09 -3.96
CA SER A 169 4.95 -10.33 -3.54
C SER A 169 5.23 -11.82 -3.45
N LEU A 170 4.29 -12.62 -2.95
CA LEU A 170 4.41 -14.08 -2.91
C LEU A 170 4.54 -14.64 -4.34
N ILE A 171 3.70 -14.17 -5.26
CA ILE A 171 3.77 -14.57 -6.66
C ILE A 171 5.12 -14.19 -7.27
N LEU A 172 5.55 -12.93 -7.10
CA LEU A 172 6.83 -12.43 -7.64
C LEU A 172 8.05 -13.19 -7.08
N ALA A 173 8.03 -13.53 -5.79
CA ALA A 173 9.09 -14.26 -5.12
C ALA A 173 9.21 -15.70 -5.66
N LEU A 174 8.08 -16.40 -5.78
CA LEU A 174 8.04 -17.76 -6.33
C LEU A 174 8.54 -17.83 -7.78
N PHE A 175 8.27 -16.81 -8.60
CA PHE A 175 8.78 -16.74 -9.97
C PHE A 175 10.29 -16.49 -10.06
N THR A 176 10.86 -15.78 -9.10
CA THR A 176 12.28 -15.40 -9.15
C THR A 176 13.16 -16.57 -8.66
N ASP A 177 12.91 -17.05 -7.44
CA ASP A 177 13.71 -18.11 -6.82
C ASP A 177 12.84 -18.99 -5.91
N TRP A 178 12.10 -19.93 -6.50
CA TRP A 178 11.18 -20.81 -5.77
C TRP A 178 11.83 -21.59 -4.61
N LYS A 179 13.12 -21.93 -4.71
CA LYS A 179 13.85 -22.64 -3.65
C LYS A 179 14.10 -21.77 -2.43
N LEU A 180 14.54 -20.53 -2.65
CA LEU A 180 14.88 -19.60 -1.55
C LEU A 180 13.61 -19.12 -0.85
N THR A 181 12.57 -18.83 -1.61
CA THR A 181 11.26 -18.42 -1.06
C THR A 181 10.64 -19.50 -0.17
N LEU A 182 10.70 -20.78 -0.58
CA LEU A 182 10.11 -21.87 0.21
C LEU A 182 10.81 -22.05 1.57
N ILE A 183 12.14 -21.88 1.61
CA ILE A 183 12.93 -21.95 2.85
C ILE A 183 12.50 -20.84 3.81
N VAL A 184 12.35 -19.62 3.32
CA VAL A 184 11.94 -18.46 4.14
C VAL A 184 10.53 -18.67 4.72
N ILE A 185 9.58 -19.12 3.90
CA ILE A 185 8.19 -19.35 4.34
C ILE A 185 8.12 -20.40 5.46
N ILE A 186 8.94 -21.45 5.40
CA ILE A 186 9.00 -22.49 6.44
C ILE A 186 9.68 -21.97 7.72
N GLY A 187 10.63 -21.05 7.60
CA GLY A 187 11.40 -20.50 8.73
C GLY A 187 10.66 -19.46 9.57
N GLU A 188 9.85 -18.60 8.97
CA GLU A 188 9.12 -17.51 9.66
C GLU A 188 8.24 -17.93 10.86
N PRO A 189 7.42 -19.01 10.82
CA PRO A 189 6.62 -19.40 11.97
C PRO A 189 7.44 -20.00 13.14
N LEU A 190 8.75 -20.18 12.98
CA LEU A 190 9.62 -20.82 13.97
C LEU A 190 10.35 -19.84 14.91
N SER A 191 10.21 -18.53 14.72
CA SER A 191 10.77 -17.46 15.58
C SER A 191 9.72 -16.82 16.47
#